data_AF-A0A7W0T622-F1
#
_entry.id   AF-A0A7W0T622-F1
#
_cell.length_a   1.000
_cell.length_b   1.000
_cell.length_c   1.000
_cell.angle_alpha   90.00
_cell.angle_beta   90.00
_cell.angle_gamma   90.00
#
_symmetry.space_group_name_H-M   'P 1'
#
loop_
_entity.id
_entity.type
_entity.pdbx_description
1 polymer ?
#
loop_
_entity_poly.entity_id
_entity_poly.type
_entity_poly.pdbx_seq_one_letter_code
_entity_poly.pdbx_strand_id
1 'polypeptide(L)'
;MRTGADRHKSYIAVVVDAEGKRYEYVSFARNRRTAKKEVRASAGDWGATLVAIEPVLTRKRSQRRELFLAGITFCLSALVISAMMLLGLALEGLLDDVGRGLP
;
A
#
# COMPACT_ATOMS: atom_id res chain seq x y z
N MET A 1 24.72 -21.60 4.97
CA MET A 1 24.15 -20.97 6.18
C MET A 1 22.68 -20.68 5.93
N ARG A 2 21.77 -21.36 6.64
CA ARG A 2 20.34 -21.05 6.59
C ARG A 2 20.14 -19.68 7.24
N THR A 3 19.83 -18.66 6.45
CA THR A 3 19.35 -17.36 6.93
C THR A 3 17.98 -17.57 7.56
N GLY A 4 17.97 -18.07 8.79
CA GLY A 4 16.85 -17.98 9.71
C GLY A 4 16.67 -16.53 10.11
N ALA A 5 16.30 -15.68 9.15
CA ALA A 5 15.62 -14.43 9.41
C ALA A 5 14.31 -14.82 10.10
N ASP A 6 14.43 -15.03 11.40
CA ASP A 6 13.34 -15.21 12.32
C ASP A 6 12.33 -14.11 11.99
N ARG A 7 11.17 -14.50 11.48
CA ARG A 7 10.18 -13.55 10.93
C ARG A 7 9.62 -12.74 12.09
N HIS A 8 10.36 -11.72 12.53
CA HIS A 8 9.88 -10.74 13.47
C HIS A 8 8.70 -10.02 12.82
N LYS A 9 7.57 -10.06 13.51
CA LYS A 9 6.36 -9.35 13.13
C LYS A 9 6.41 -8.00 13.82
N SER A 10 5.96 -6.97 13.13
CA SER A 10 5.80 -5.64 13.70
C SER A 10 4.45 -5.55 14.39
N TYR A 11 4.40 -4.91 15.54
CA TYR A 11 3.19 -4.63 16.31
C TYR A 11 3.15 -3.15 16.64
N ILE A 12 1.99 -2.52 16.48
CA ILE A 12 1.71 -1.19 17.05
C ILE A 12 1.19 -1.46 18.44
N ALA A 13 1.77 -0.80 19.42
CA ALA A 13 1.25 -0.82 20.77
C ALA A 13 1.01 0.60 21.25
N VAL A 14 -0.09 0.75 21.97
CA VAL A 14 -0.60 2.02 22.47
C VAL A 14 -0.48 1.99 23.99
N VAL A 15 0.26 2.93 24.54
CA VAL A 15 0.36 3.16 25.98
C VAL A 15 -0.22 4.50 26.37
N VAL A 16 -0.69 4.57 27.59
CA VAL A 16 -1.20 5.79 28.21
C VAL A 16 -0.35 6.09 29.44
N ASP A 17 0.20 7.29 29.53
CA ASP A 17 0.92 7.72 30.73
C ASP A 17 -0.02 8.05 31.90
N ALA A 18 0.55 8.36 33.06
CA ALA A 18 -0.21 8.76 34.24
C ALA A 18 -1.03 10.06 34.05
N GLU A 19 -0.65 10.90 33.07
CA GLU A 19 -1.35 12.14 32.72
C GLU A 19 -2.49 11.91 31.69
N GLY A 20 -2.66 10.67 31.22
CA GLY A 20 -3.67 10.32 30.22
C GLY A 20 -3.23 10.56 28.77
N LYS A 21 -1.98 10.95 28.51
CA LYS A 21 -1.45 11.12 27.14
C LYS A 21 -1.18 9.75 26.52
N ARG A 22 -1.59 9.63 25.26
CA ARG A 22 -1.44 8.42 24.46
C ARG A 22 -0.15 8.47 23.65
N TYR A 23 0.60 7.39 23.69
CA TYR A 23 1.80 7.19 22.88
C TYR A 23 1.68 5.89 22.09
N GLU A 24 2.06 5.96 20.82
CA GLU A 24 2.14 4.82 19.94
C GLU A 24 3.60 4.48 19.69
N TYR A 25 3.94 3.20 19.78
CA TYR A 25 5.29 2.72 19.48
C TYR A 25 5.22 1.41 18.73
N VAL A 26 6.21 1.22 17.85
CA VAL A 26 6.34 0.03 17.02
C VAL A 26 7.28 -0.94 17.70
N SER A 27 6.77 -2.12 18.06
CA SER A 27 7.54 -3.22 18.64
C SER A 27 7.74 -4.34 17.61
N PHE A 28 8.96 -4.88 17.55
CA PHE A 28 9.31 -5.99 16.66
C PHE A 28 9.53 -7.26 17.48
N ALA A 29 8.65 -8.24 17.32
CA ALA A 29 8.76 -9.50 18.05
C ALA A 29 8.35 -10.70 17.22
N ARG A 30 8.79 -11.90 17.63
CA ARG A 30 8.42 -13.16 16.98
C ARG A 30 6.91 -13.43 17.03
N ASN A 31 6.27 -13.08 18.14
CA ASN A 31 4.84 -13.29 18.36
C ASN A 31 4.23 -12.18 19.25
N ARG A 32 2.89 -12.10 19.26
CA ARG A 32 2.14 -11.07 19.99
C ARG A 32 2.39 -11.12 21.51
N ARG A 33 2.62 -12.32 22.06
CA ARG A 33 2.84 -12.53 23.50
C ARG A 33 4.18 -11.94 23.94
N THR A 34 5.23 -12.16 23.16
CA THR A 34 6.56 -11.59 23.37
C THR A 34 6.51 -10.07 23.26
N ALA A 35 5.90 -9.54 22.19
CA ALA A 35 5.72 -8.10 22.03
C ALA A 35 4.99 -7.51 23.25
N LYS A 36 3.83 -8.08 23.65
CA LYS A 36 3.08 -7.60 24.82
C LYS A 36 3.92 -7.58 26.09
N LYS A 37 4.78 -8.59 26.31
CA LYS A 37 5.63 -8.69 27.51
C LYS A 37 6.70 -7.60 27.51
N GLU A 38 7.47 -7.48 26.43
CA GLU A 38 8.54 -6.48 26.28
C GLU A 38 8.00 -5.07 26.43
N VAL A 39 6.88 -4.83 25.76
CA VAL A 39 6.17 -3.57 25.77
C VAL A 39 5.64 -3.21 27.15
N ARG A 40 5.06 -4.17 27.88
CA ARG A 40 4.56 -3.94 29.24
C ARG A 40 5.69 -3.63 30.22
N ALA A 41 6.84 -4.29 30.06
CA ALA A 41 8.03 -3.99 30.85
C ALA A 41 8.49 -2.56 30.59
N SER A 42 8.70 -2.20 29.32
CA SER A 42 9.12 -0.86 28.93
C SER A 42 8.12 0.22 29.36
N ALA A 43 6.81 0.02 29.20
CA ALA A 43 5.80 0.98 29.64
C ALA A 43 5.83 1.18 31.17
N GLY A 44 6.05 0.10 31.93
CA GLY A 44 6.15 0.16 33.38
C GLY A 44 7.31 1.01 33.87
N ASP A 45 8.44 1.01 33.16
CA ASP A 45 9.66 1.73 33.57
C ASP A 45 9.50 3.26 33.65
N TRP A 46 8.55 3.84 32.92
CA TRP A 46 8.26 5.28 32.92
C TRP A 46 6.82 5.62 33.30
N GLY A 47 6.13 4.69 33.96
CA GLY A 47 4.80 4.92 34.54
C GLY A 47 3.64 4.95 33.53
N ALA A 48 3.81 4.31 32.37
CA ALA A 48 2.77 4.17 31.37
C ALA A 48 2.10 2.78 31.39
N THR A 49 0.83 2.74 31.00
CA THR A 49 0.02 1.53 30.96
C THR A 49 -0.25 1.13 29.52
N LEU A 50 0.04 -0.13 29.19
CA LEU A 50 -0.31 -0.72 27.90
C LEU A 50 -1.84 -0.85 27.76
N VAL A 51 -2.42 -0.16 26.79
CA VAL A 51 -3.86 -0.18 26.49
C VAL A 51 -4.17 -1.16 25.36
N ALA A 52 -3.40 -1.11 24.28
CA ALA A 52 -3.65 -1.94 23.09
C ALA A 52 -2.36 -2.44 22.45
N ILE A 53 -2.44 -3.61 21.82
CA ILE A 53 -1.36 -4.14 20.97
C ILE A 53 -1.94 -4.89 19.79
N GLU A 54 -1.60 -4.41 18.60
CA GLU A 54 -2.12 -4.85 17.33
C GLU A 54 -0.98 -5.17 16.37
N PRO A 55 -1.09 -6.24 15.55
CA PRO A 55 -0.09 -6.50 14.53
C PRO A 55 -0.13 -5.40 13.47
N VAL A 56 1.03 -4.88 13.07
CA VAL A 56 1.16 -4.09 11.85
C VAL A 56 0.90 -5.07 10.71
N LEU A 57 -0.33 -5.09 10.21
CA LEU A 57 -0.65 -5.73 8.95
C LEU A 57 0.12 -4.95 7.88
N THR A 58 1.30 -5.46 7.52
CA THR A 58 2.06 -4.92 6.41
C THR A 58 1.19 -5.05 5.16
N ARG A 59 0.55 -3.95 4.76
CA ARG A 59 -0.25 -3.76 3.53
C ARG A 59 0.50 -4.08 2.23
N LYS A 60 1.67 -4.72 2.28
CA LYS A 60 2.47 -5.13 1.13
C LYS A 60 1.68 -5.97 0.12
N ARG A 61 0.64 -6.71 0.56
CA ARG A 61 -0.24 -7.45 -0.35
C ARG A 61 -1.29 -6.56 -1.07
N SER A 62 -1.87 -5.56 -0.40
CA SER A 62 -2.80 -4.64 -1.08
C SER A 62 -2.05 -3.70 -2.02
N GLN A 63 -0.87 -3.22 -1.61
CA GLN A 63 -0.08 -2.30 -2.44
C GLN A 63 0.35 -2.93 -3.77
N ARG A 64 0.76 -4.21 -3.78
CA ARG A 64 1.06 -4.92 -5.04
C ARG A 64 -0.16 -5.09 -5.93
N ARG A 65 -1.33 -5.37 -5.34
CA ARG A 65 -2.59 -5.50 -6.08
C ARG A 65 -3.04 -4.15 -6.66
N GLU A 66 -2.90 -3.08 -5.90
CA GLU A 66 -3.20 -1.71 -6.31
C GLU A 66 -2.25 -1.25 -7.44
N LEU A 67 -0.95 -1.50 -7.31
CA LEU A 67 0.04 -1.25 -8.38
C LEU A 67 -0.27 -2.05 -9.65
N PHE A 68 -0.67 -3.30 -9.51
CA PHE A 68 -1.04 -4.14 -10.65
C PHE A 68 -2.31 -3.62 -11.34
N LEU A 69 -3.32 -3.24 -10.56
CA LEU A 69 -4.57 -2.67 -11.09
C LEU A 69 -4.30 -1.33 -11.81
N ALA A 70 -3.49 -0.47 -11.21
CA ALA A 70 -3.07 0.80 -11.80
C ALA A 70 -2.32 0.57 -13.13
N GLY A 71 -1.45 -0.43 -13.18
CA GLY A 71 -0.75 -0.83 -14.41
C GLY A 71 -1.71 -1.29 -15.51
N ILE A 72 -2.70 -2.14 -15.18
CA ILE A 72 -3.72 -2.57 -16.15
C ILE A 72 -4.52 -1.39 -16.68
N THR A 73 -4.99 -0.50 -15.79
CA THR A 73 -5.77 0.67 -16.19
C THR A 73 -4.97 1.61 -17.08
N PHE A 74 -3.67 1.77 -16.80
CA PHE A 74 -2.78 2.58 -17.64
C PHE A 74 -2.63 1.97 -19.04
N CYS A 75 -2.37 0.67 -19.14
CA CYS A 75 -2.26 -0.02 -20.44
C CYS A 75 -3.55 0.04 -21.25
N LEU A 76 -4.71 -0.16 -20.63
CA LEU A 76 -6.02 -0.06 -21.30
C LEU A 76 -6.27 1.36 -21.82
N SER A 77 -5.95 2.37 -21.02
CA SER A 77 -6.12 3.77 -21.41
C SER A 77 -5.25 4.12 -22.62
N ALA A 78 -3.99 3.67 -22.62
CA ALA A 78 -3.09 3.87 -23.75
C ALA A 78 -3.60 3.17 -25.03
N LEU A 79 -4.15 1.97 -24.91
CA LEU A 79 -4.76 1.24 -26.03
C LEU A 79 -5.96 1.99 -26.62
N VAL A 80 -6.85 2.51 -25.77
CA VAL A 80 -8.01 3.29 -26.21
C VAL A 80 -7.58 4.56 -26.91
N ILE A 81 -6.63 5.31 -26.35
CA ILE A 81 -6.12 6.55 -26.96
C ILE A 81 -5.51 6.25 -28.34
N SER A 82 -4.66 5.22 -28.44
CA SER A 82 -4.07 4.80 -29.71
C SER A 82 -5.12 4.38 -30.73
N ALA A 83 -6.15 3.65 -30.31
CA ALA A 83 -7.25 3.27 -31.20
C ALA A 83 -8.03 4.49 -31.70
N MET A 84 -8.31 5.47 -30.82
CA MET A 84 -8.98 6.71 -31.21
C MET A 84 -8.14 7.55 -32.18
N MET A 85 -6.82 7.61 -31.99
CA MET A 85 -5.93 8.28 -32.94
C MET A 85 -5.95 7.62 -34.32
N LEU A 86 -5.90 6.28 -34.37
CA LEU A 86 -5.98 5.54 -35.64
C LEU A 86 -7.33 5.74 -36.33
N LEU A 87 -8.44 5.74 -35.57
CA LEU A 87 -9.76 6.05 -36.09
C LEU A 87 -9.86 7.49 -36.62
N GLY A 88 -9.27 8.45 -35.90
CA GLY A 88 -9.19 9.84 -36.33
C GLY A 88 -8.44 10.00 -37.64
N LEU A 89 -7.25 9.40 -37.76
CA LEU A 89 -6.45 9.42 -38.97
C LEU A 89 -7.14 8.71 -40.15
N ALA A 90 -7.82 7.59 -39.89
CA ALA A 90 -8.58 6.88 -40.92
C ALA A 90 -9.77 7.71 -41.42
N LEU A 91 -10.47 8.43 -40.52
CA LEU A 91 -11.56 9.33 -40.87
C LEU A 91 -11.07 10.56 -41.65
N GLU A 92 -9.95 11.16 -41.24
CA GLU A 92 -9.33 12.27 -41.97
C GLU A 92 -8.92 11.83 -43.38
N GLY A 93 -8.27 10.67 -43.54
CA GLY A 93 -7.89 10.14 -44.84
C GLY A 93 -9.11 9.87 -45.74
N LEU A 94 -10.19 9.32 -45.19
CA LEU A 94 -11.43 9.08 -45.94
C LEU A 94 -12.11 10.40 -46.37
N LEU A 95 -12.07 11.43 -45.52
CA LEU A 95 -12.61 12.76 -45.83
C LEU A 95 -11.78 13.48 -46.91
N ASP A 96 -10.46 13.34 -46.87
CA ASP A 96 -9.54 13.92 -47.86
C ASP A 96 -9.76 13.30 -49.26
N ASP A 97 -9.99 11.98 -49.33
CA ASP A 97 -10.29 11.28 -50.59
C ASP A 97 -11.68 11.67 -51.14
N VAL A 98 -12.68 11.87 -50.27
CA VAL A 98 -14.01 12.38 -50.68
C VAL A 98 -13.93 13.83 -51.16
N GLY A 99 -13.11 14.67 -50.52
CA GLY A 99 -12.90 16.07 -50.90
C GLY A 99 -12.17 16.26 -52.23
N ARG A 100 -11.29 15.33 -52.61
CA ARG A 100 -10.60 15.31 -53.92
C ARG A 100 -11.43 14.68 -55.06
N GLY A 101 -12.52 13.98 -54.72
CA GLY A 101 -13.40 13.30 -55.68
C GLY A 101 -14.63 14.10 -56.12
N LEU A 102 -14.83 15.32 -55.62
CA LEU A 102 -15.89 16.23 -56.11
C LEU A 102 -15.33 17.09 -57.26
N PRO A 103 -15.96 17.07 -58.46
CA PRO A 103 -15.56 17.89 -59.60
C PRO A 103 -15.74 19.39 -59.35
#